data_AF-A0AAV5KTZ7-F1
#
_entry.id   AF-A0AAV5KTZ7-F1
#
_cell.length_a   1.000
_cell.length_b   1.000
_cell.length_c   1.000
_cell.angle_alpha   90.00
_cell.angle_beta   90.00
_cell.angle_gamma   90.00
#
_symmetry.space_group_name_H-M   'P 1'
#
loop_
_entity.id
_entity.type
_entity.pdbx_description
1 polymer ?
#
loop_
_entity_poly.entity_id
_entity_poly.type
_entity_poly.pdbx_seq_one_letter_code
_entity_poly.pdbx_strand_id
1 'polypeptide(L)'
;MDSEDDFDMQDANNESGVDDFFSGGDNEANAMPVYDDSDADGGDYEFIDYDSEDSDANAHHRHQQNYTVLSEADIRQRQEDDIMGVCAVLSISKVEAALVLRHY
;
A
#
# COMPACT_ATOMS: atom_id res chain seq x y z
N MET A 1 -51.07 15.13 22.57
CA MET A 1 -51.54 15.51 21.24
C MET A 1 -50.29 15.66 20.42
N ASP A 2 -50.03 14.62 19.66
CA ASP A 2 -48.92 14.46 18.73
C ASP A 2 -49.05 15.46 17.59
N SER A 3 -47.91 15.88 17.07
CA SER A 3 -47.75 16.25 15.66
C SER A 3 -46.25 16.17 15.39
N GLU A 4 -45.79 14.95 15.18
CA GLU A 4 -44.66 14.69 14.30
C GLU A 4 -44.90 15.42 12.97
N ASP A 5 -44.01 16.34 12.62
CA ASP A 5 -43.91 16.87 11.26
C ASP A 5 -43.38 15.74 10.37
N ASP A 6 -44.32 15.07 9.71
CA ASP A 6 -44.14 14.27 8.49
C ASP A 6 -43.48 15.16 7.42
N PHE A 7 -42.15 15.08 7.29
CA PHE A 7 -41.47 15.50 6.08
C PHE A 7 -41.48 14.34 5.09
N ASP A 8 -42.34 14.52 4.09
CA ASP A 8 -42.65 13.68 2.94
C ASP A 8 -41.48 12.88 2.36
N MET A 9 -41.77 11.61 2.08
CA MET A 9 -40.99 10.71 1.24
C MET A 9 -41.01 11.18 -0.23
N GLN A 10 -39.90 11.73 -0.72
CA GLN A 10 -39.52 11.86 -2.14
C GLN A 10 -37.98 11.81 -2.15
N ASP A 11 -37.23 10.94 -2.83
CA ASP A 11 -37.43 10.21 -4.06
C ASP A 11 -36.43 9.04 -4.03
N ALA A 12 -36.94 7.81 -3.94
CA ALA A 12 -36.16 6.62 -4.18
C ALA A 12 -36.17 6.36 -5.70
N ASN A 13 -35.25 6.98 -6.45
CA ASN A 13 -34.67 6.44 -7.70
C ASN A 13 -33.76 7.47 -8.43
N ASN A 14 -32.47 7.51 -8.09
CA ASN A 14 -31.46 7.84 -9.12
C ASN A 14 -30.24 6.93 -8.97
N GLU A 15 -30.50 5.63 -9.08
CA GLU A 15 -29.52 4.68 -9.56
C GLU A 15 -29.47 4.80 -11.09
N SER A 16 -28.49 5.53 -11.61
CA SER A 16 -27.99 5.28 -12.96
C SER A 16 -26.51 5.70 -13.10
N GLY A 17 -25.63 4.70 -13.02
CA GLY A 17 -24.51 4.54 -13.95
C GLY A 17 -23.23 5.36 -13.70
N VAL A 18 -22.52 5.08 -12.61
CA VAL A 18 -21.07 5.40 -12.53
C VAL A 18 -20.20 4.21 -12.14
N ASP A 19 -20.73 2.99 -12.30
CA ASP A 19 -20.05 1.71 -12.10
C ASP A 19 -19.27 1.21 -13.34
N ASP A 20 -19.07 2.07 -14.35
CA ASP A 20 -18.39 1.71 -15.61
C ASP A 20 -16.89 2.09 -15.69
N PHE A 21 -16.20 2.26 -14.55
CA PHE A 21 -14.74 2.51 -14.57
C PHE A 21 -13.89 1.24 -14.77
N PHE A 22 -14.48 0.04 -14.69
CA PHE A 22 -13.76 -1.24 -14.83
C PHE A 22 -14.39 -2.23 -15.82
N SER A 23 -15.05 -1.75 -16.88
CA SER A 23 -15.40 -2.60 -18.03
C SER A 23 -14.20 -2.73 -18.98
N GLY A 24 -13.11 -3.29 -18.45
CA GLY A 24 -11.93 -3.71 -19.21
C GLY A 24 -12.19 -5.09 -19.79
N GLY A 25 -12.70 -5.09 -21.02
CA GLY A 25 -13.27 -6.22 -21.74
C GLY A 25 -12.53 -7.56 -21.61
N ASP A 26 -13.33 -8.56 -21.30
CA ASP A 26 -13.18 -9.94 -21.70
C ASP A 26 -12.98 -10.06 -23.22
N ASN A 27 -11.73 -10.18 -23.64
CA ASN A 27 -11.39 -10.80 -24.93
C ASN A 27 -10.56 -12.06 -24.68
N GLU A 28 -11.26 -13.15 -24.34
CA GLU A 28 -10.80 -14.51 -24.61
C GLU A 28 -10.66 -14.69 -26.13
N ALA A 29 -9.52 -14.29 -26.70
CA ALA A 29 -8.95 -14.81 -27.93
C ALA A 29 -7.73 -13.97 -28.32
N ASN A 30 -6.55 -14.32 -27.80
CA ASN A 30 -5.34 -14.56 -28.59
C ASN A 30 -4.09 -14.63 -27.69
N ALA A 31 -3.61 -15.86 -27.55
CA ALA A 31 -2.20 -16.23 -27.52
C ALA A 31 -1.29 -15.46 -26.57
N MET A 32 -1.04 -16.11 -25.42
CA MET A 32 0.30 -16.13 -24.82
C MET A 32 1.37 -16.22 -25.92
N PRO A 33 2.36 -15.31 -25.99
CA PRO A 33 3.58 -15.61 -26.72
C PRO A 33 4.30 -16.70 -25.92
N VAL A 34 4.10 -17.95 -26.34
CA VAL A 34 5.03 -19.04 -26.03
C VAL A 34 6.32 -18.66 -26.75
N TYR A 35 7.28 -18.11 -26.02
CA TYR A 35 8.66 -18.03 -26.48
C TYR A 35 9.25 -19.43 -26.34
N ASP A 36 9.02 -20.24 -27.37
CA ASP A 36 9.79 -21.47 -27.63
C ASP A 36 10.56 -21.24 -28.92
N ASP A 37 11.83 -20.85 -28.77
CA ASP A 37 12.87 -21.25 -29.71
C ASP A 37 14.23 -21.22 -29.00
N SER A 38 14.57 -22.38 -28.41
CA SER A 38 15.84 -23.07 -28.62
C SER A 38 17.06 -22.21 -29.00
N ASP A 39 17.72 -21.61 -27.99
CA ASP A 39 19.17 -21.41 -28.08
C ASP A 39 19.85 -22.40 -27.13
N ALA A 40 20.11 -23.57 -27.70
CA ALA A 40 20.96 -24.58 -27.11
C ALA A 40 22.41 -24.10 -27.17
N ASP A 41 22.81 -23.34 -26.15
CA ASP A 41 24.20 -23.23 -25.70
C ASP A 41 24.19 -23.72 -24.23
N GLY A 42 24.57 -24.95 -23.94
CA GLY A 42 25.88 -25.48 -24.25
C GLY A 42 26.87 -25.35 -23.08
N GLY A 43 26.40 -25.51 -21.84
CA GLY A 43 27.25 -25.64 -20.65
C GLY A 43 27.13 -24.42 -19.75
N ASP A 44 26.53 -24.53 -18.57
CA ASP A 44 27.27 -24.93 -17.37
C ASP A 44 26.32 -25.23 -16.19
N TYR A 45 25.49 -26.26 -16.31
CA TYR A 45 24.83 -26.84 -15.13
C TYR A 45 25.86 -27.67 -14.33
N GLU A 46 26.85 -27.00 -13.74
CA GLU A 46 27.71 -27.62 -12.74
C GLU A 46 26.83 -27.92 -11.52
N PHE A 47 26.62 -29.21 -11.29
CA PHE A 47 26.01 -29.76 -10.09
C PHE A 47 26.79 -29.20 -8.91
N ILE A 48 26.24 -28.19 -8.23
CA ILE A 48 26.88 -27.55 -7.09
C ILE A 48 27.07 -28.64 -6.02
N ASP A 49 28.30 -29.11 -5.90
CA ASP A 49 28.70 -30.04 -4.85
C ASP A 49 28.43 -29.37 -3.50
N TYR A 50 27.47 -29.94 -2.76
CA TYR A 50 27.15 -29.63 -1.38
C TYR A 50 28.28 -30.14 -0.45
N ASP A 51 29.51 -29.66 -0.64
CA ASP A 51 30.64 -29.97 0.25
C ASP A 51 31.47 -28.73 0.58
N SER A 52 30.79 -27.62 0.88
CA SER A 52 31.44 -26.48 1.54
C SER A 52 30.63 -26.05 2.75
N GLU A 53 30.91 -26.73 3.86
CA GLU A 53 30.51 -26.38 5.22
C GLU A 53 31.17 -25.06 5.68
N ASP A 54 30.93 -23.95 4.98
CA ASP A 54 31.22 -22.60 5.51
C ASP A 54 30.28 -21.52 4.94
N SER A 55 28.99 -21.86 4.83
CA SER A 55 27.94 -20.90 4.48
C SER A 55 27.45 -20.08 5.69
N ASP A 56 28.30 -19.80 6.67
CA ASP A 56 28.04 -18.75 7.66
C ASP A 56 28.61 -17.39 7.20
N ALA A 57 29.58 -17.38 6.27
CA ALA A 57 30.20 -16.16 5.78
C ALA A 57 29.35 -15.38 4.75
N ASN A 58 28.44 -16.05 4.02
CA ASN A 58 27.60 -15.41 3.00
C ASN A 58 26.28 -14.82 3.53
N ALA A 59 25.94 -15.08 4.80
CA ALA A 59 24.78 -14.46 5.44
C ALA A 59 25.05 -12.99 5.84
N HIS A 60 26.31 -12.58 5.96
CA HIS A 60 26.69 -11.22 6.38
C HIS A 60 26.51 -10.15 5.29
N HIS A 61 26.39 -10.56 4.02
CA HIS A 61 26.05 -9.66 2.91
C HIS A 61 24.55 -9.41 2.73
N ARG A 62 23.68 -10.03 3.56
CA ARG A 62 22.27 -9.62 3.66
C ARG A 62 22.27 -8.20 4.24
N HIS A 63 22.28 -7.24 3.33
CA HIS A 63 22.23 -5.79 3.50
C HIS A 63 21.88 -5.36 4.92
N GLN A 64 22.78 -4.63 5.59
CA GLN A 64 22.43 -3.88 6.79
C GLN A 64 21.17 -3.06 6.48
N GLN A 65 20.03 -3.51 6.99
CA GLN A 65 18.76 -2.89 6.69
C GLN A 65 18.71 -1.57 7.47
N ASN A 66 18.95 -0.45 6.77
CA ASN A 66 18.85 0.90 7.32
C ASN A 66 17.40 1.40 7.35
N TYR A 67 16.45 0.51 7.63
CA TYR A 67 15.04 0.86 7.74
C TYR A 67 14.39 0.05 8.86
N THR A 68 13.40 0.66 9.49
CA THR A 68 12.55 0.00 10.48
C THR A 68 11.13 0.00 9.94
N VAL A 69 10.52 -1.18 9.88
CA VAL A 69 9.09 -1.30 9.60
C VAL A 69 8.34 -0.92 10.87
N LEU A 70 7.44 0.06 10.77
CA LEU A 70 6.62 0.53 11.88
C LEU A 70 5.21 -0.05 11.77
N SER A 71 4.60 -0.36 12.91
CA SER A 71 3.18 -0.66 12.96
C SER A 71 2.36 0.62 12.80
N GLU A 72 1.09 0.48 12.46
CA GLU A 72 0.17 1.62 12.40
C GLU A 72 0.07 2.36 13.76
N ALA A 73 0.14 1.62 14.87
CA ALA A 73 0.13 2.20 16.21
C ALA A 73 1.35 3.09 16.46
N ASP A 74 2.54 2.64 16.04
CA ASP A 74 3.79 3.40 16.18
C ASP A 74 3.74 4.70 15.35
N ILE A 75 3.19 4.61 14.13
CA ILE A 75 3.03 5.77 13.24
C ILE A 75 2.07 6.79 13.87
N ARG A 76 0.92 6.33 14.37
CA ARG A 76 -0.07 7.21 15.01
C ARG A 76 0.48 7.89 16.26
N GLN A 77 1.25 7.18 17.08
CA GLN A 77 1.86 7.75 18.27
C GLN A 77 2.82 8.88 17.90
N ARG A 78 3.72 8.64 16.94
CA ARG A 78 4.68 9.66 16.49
C ARG A 78 3.98 10.89 15.92
N GLN A 79 2.94 10.68 15.12
CA GLN A 79 2.13 11.78 14.58
C GLN A 79 1.46 12.61 15.68
N GLU A 80 0.92 11.96 16.72
CA GLU A 80 0.31 12.67 17.85
C GLU A 80 1.36 13.47 18.63
N ASP A 81 2.55 12.91 18.85
CA ASP A 81 3.66 13.59 19.53
C ASP A 81 4.10 14.85 18.75
N ASP A 82 4.22 14.75 17.43
CA ASP A 82 4.56 15.88 16.55
C ASP A 82 3.47 16.97 16.57
N ILE A 83 2.19 16.57 16.47
CA ILE A 83 1.05 17.49 16.56
C ILE A 83 1.05 18.19 17.92
N MET A 84 1.25 17.46 19.01
CA MET A 84 1.31 18.02 20.37
C MET A 84 2.47 18.99 20.54
N GLY A 85 3.64 18.68 19.98
CA GLY A 85 4.80 19.58 19.98
C GLY A 85 4.49 20.91 19.27
N VAL A 86 3.88 20.84 18.09
CA VAL A 86 3.48 22.03 17.31
C VAL A 86 2.39 22.82 18.03
N CYS A 87 1.38 22.16 18.58
CA CYS A 87 0.34 22.78 19.39
C CYS A 87 0.93 23.57 20.56
N ALA A 88 1.90 22.98 21.27
CA ALA A 88 2.52 23.62 22.43
C ALA A 88 3.36 24.85 22.03
N VAL A 89 4.10 24.78 20.92
CA VAL A 89 4.96 25.89 20.46
C VAL A 89 4.13 27.04 19.88
N LEU A 90 3.15 26.72 19.05
CA LEU A 90 2.36 27.73 18.34
C LEU A 90 1.11 28.17 19.11
N SER A 91 0.78 27.49 20.21
CA SER A 91 -0.43 27.74 21.00
C SER A 91 -1.72 27.67 20.18
N ILE A 92 -1.79 26.69 19.27
CA ILE A 92 -2.93 26.43 18.38
C ILE A 92 -3.62 25.11 18.72
N SER A 93 -4.83 24.90 18.20
CA SER A 93 -5.55 23.64 18.39
C SER A 93 -4.88 22.47 17.65
N LYS A 94 -5.19 21.23 18.06
CA LYS A 94 -4.69 20.01 17.39
C LYS A 94 -5.07 19.94 15.92
N VAL A 95 -6.28 20.37 15.59
CA VAL A 95 -6.78 20.38 14.22
C VAL A 95 -5.98 21.37 13.38
N GLU A 96 -5.72 22.56 13.89
CA GLU A 96 -4.91 23.57 13.19
C GLU A 96 -3.45 23.12 13.05
N ALA A 97 -2.84 22.53 14.09
CA ALA A 97 -1.49 21.99 14.00
C ALA A 97 -1.39 20.86 12.97
N ALA A 98 -2.38 19.96 12.91
CA ALA A 98 -2.44 18.91 11.90
C ALA A 98 -2.58 19.49 10.48
N LEU A 99 -3.38 20.56 10.31
CA LEU A 99 -3.48 21.26 9.02
C LEU A 99 -2.13 21.89 8.63
N VAL A 100 -1.46 22.57 9.56
CA VAL A 100 -0.14 23.19 9.32
C VAL A 100 0.89 22.12 8.93
N LEU A 101 1.02 21.04 9.68
CA LEU A 101 1.94 19.92 9.40
C LEU A 101 1.64 19.21 8.07
N ARG A 102 0.40 19.30 7.57
CA ARG A 102 0.04 18.75 6.26
C ARG A 102 0.45 19.68 5.11
N HIS A 103 0.56 20.98 5.36
CA HIS A 103 0.83 21.99 4.34
C HIS A 103 2.31 22.37 4.21
N TYR A 104 3.11 22.19 5.27
CA TYR A 104 4.52 22.57 5.34
C TYR A 104 5.40 21.36 5.68
#